data_AF-A0A1Q6F1Z9-F1
#
_entry.id   AF-A0A1Q6F1Z9-F1
#
_cell.length_a   1.000
_cell.length_b   1.000
_cell.length_c   1.000
_cell.angle_alpha   90.00
_cell.angle_beta   90.00
_cell.angle_gamma   90.00
#
_symmetry.space_group_name_H-M   'P 1'
#
loop_
_entity.id
_entity.type
_entity.pdbx_description
1 polymer ?
#
loop_
_entity_poly.entity_id
_entity_poly.type
_entity_poly.pdbx_seq_one_letter_code
_entity_poly.pdbx_strand_id
1 'polypeptide(L)'
;MLIYMAGDNSLSGETAQKIEALRRGWQWTGNKCLVYVDTPEGARLLRLRGGCQVTPEAYVETVREYGRENSASAEVFGRVLREVMSDYPADGYGLVFFSHGSGWLPAGRLQNPSRASLSGLGEPVRAASSAQGTRSLGWDDGVGEDAPGSMPHAEMELEEFAAAIPDGQLDFIVFEACLMAGVEVAYVLRGKTDYILSSAAEIVSPGFTPIYPSALRYLFDTSRSVEASLAAFGESYMSHVNKLSGDSRSATLSLVATKELDLLAARTRELLAGLSHRPDIISDLQHFDRPG
;
A
#
# COMPACT_ATOMS: atom_id res chain seq x y z
N MET A 1 10.15 -10.81 -3.81
CA MET A 1 9.09 -9.98 -3.18
C MET A 1 9.71 -9.11 -2.11
N LEU A 2 9.33 -7.82 -2.09
CA LEU A 2 9.63 -6.87 -1.02
C LEU A 2 8.36 -6.61 -0.21
N ILE A 3 8.45 -6.70 1.11
CA ILE A 3 7.45 -6.13 2.03
C ILE A 3 8.04 -4.86 2.60
N TYR A 4 7.41 -3.73 2.32
CA TYR A 4 7.82 -2.40 2.79
C TYR A 4 6.90 -1.98 3.94
N MET A 5 7.42 -1.99 5.16
CA MET A 5 6.70 -1.62 6.38
C MET A 5 7.15 -0.24 6.85
N ALA A 6 6.44 0.81 6.43
CA ALA A 6 6.61 2.17 6.97
C ALA A 6 5.84 2.24 8.29
N GLY A 7 6.52 1.81 9.36
CA GLY A 7 5.93 1.54 10.66
C GLY A 7 6.34 2.52 11.76
N ASP A 8 7.14 3.54 11.50
CA ASP A 8 7.46 4.58 12.49
C ASP A 8 6.28 5.53 12.67
N ASN A 9 5.19 4.99 13.23
CA ASN A 9 3.94 5.67 13.50
C ASN A 9 3.13 4.88 14.55
N SER A 10 1.85 5.20 14.69
CA SER A 10 0.95 4.51 15.63
C SER A 10 0.79 2.99 15.39
N LEU A 11 1.22 2.46 14.25
CA LEU A 11 1.21 1.03 13.90
C LEU A 11 2.54 0.31 14.22
N SER A 12 3.54 1.02 14.77
CA SER A 12 4.87 0.48 15.12
C SER A 12 4.79 -0.82 15.94
N GLY A 13 3.88 -0.88 16.91
CA GLY A 13 3.65 -2.06 17.75
C GLY A 13 3.21 -3.32 17.00
N GLU A 14 2.73 -3.19 15.75
CA GLU A 14 2.31 -4.32 14.92
C GLU A 14 3.46 -4.93 14.10
N THR A 15 4.55 -4.20 13.87
CA THR A 15 5.62 -4.64 12.96
C THR A 15 6.26 -5.96 13.41
N ALA A 16 6.53 -6.12 14.71
CA ALA A 16 7.14 -7.33 15.26
C ALA A 16 6.24 -8.57 15.10
N GLN A 17 4.95 -8.47 15.44
CA GLN A 17 4.00 -9.58 15.27
C GLN A 17 3.82 -9.94 13.78
N LYS A 18 3.91 -8.95 12.89
CA LYS A 18 3.76 -9.11 11.45
C LYS A 18 4.96 -9.81 10.82
N ILE A 19 6.17 -9.43 11.22
CA ILE A 19 7.42 -10.11 10.83
C ILE A 19 7.39 -11.57 11.31
N GLU A 20 6.93 -11.83 12.54
CA GLU A 20 6.80 -13.20 13.06
C GLU A 20 5.75 -14.01 12.28
N ALA A 21 4.60 -13.41 11.96
CA ALA A 21 3.57 -14.04 11.13
C ALA A 21 4.08 -14.38 9.72
N LEU A 22 4.87 -13.48 9.12
CA LEU A 22 5.55 -13.73 7.84
C LEU A 22 6.57 -14.87 7.96
N ARG A 23 7.40 -14.88 9.01
CA ARG A 23 8.37 -15.95 9.27
C ARG A 23 7.68 -17.32 9.38
N ARG A 24 6.54 -17.39 10.09
CA ARG A 24 5.75 -18.62 10.24
C ARG A 24 5.11 -19.10 8.94
N GLY A 25 4.76 -18.18 8.05
CA GLY A 25 4.22 -18.49 6.72
C GLY A 25 5.28 -18.79 5.67
N TRP A 26 6.55 -18.54 5.97
CA TRP A 26 7.64 -18.68 5.01
C TRP A 26 7.98 -20.14 4.74
N GLN A 27 7.96 -20.49 3.47
CA GLN A 27 8.50 -21.73 2.93
C GLN A 27 9.34 -21.39 1.72
N TRP A 28 10.57 -21.89 1.68
CA TRP A 28 11.48 -21.57 0.60
C TRP A 28 11.11 -22.36 -0.66
N THR A 29 10.72 -21.64 -1.71
CA THR A 29 10.37 -22.19 -3.03
C THR A 29 11.41 -21.85 -4.10
N GLY A 30 12.61 -21.41 -3.70
CA GLY A 30 13.61 -20.81 -4.60
C GLY A 30 13.50 -19.28 -4.68
N ASN A 31 12.34 -18.73 -4.30
CA ASN A 31 12.08 -17.30 -4.26
C ASN A 31 12.75 -16.59 -3.06
N LYS A 32 12.78 -15.25 -3.12
CA LYS A 32 13.38 -14.38 -2.10
C LYS A 32 12.32 -13.44 -1.49
N CYS A 33 12.31 -13.38 -0.17
CA CYS A 33 11.42 -12.52 0.62
C CYS A 33 12.26 -11.56 1.47
N LEU A 34 12.15 -10.27 1.16
CA LEU A 34 12.84 -9.18 1.86
C LEU A 34 11.80 -8.33 2.58
N VAL A 35 12.11 -7.89 3.79
CA VAL A 35 11.26 -7.00 4.59
C VAL A 35 12.06 -5.75 4.92
N TYR A 36 11.71 -4.62 4.32
CA TYR A 36 12.12 -3.33 4.84
C TYR A 36 11.16 -2.98 5.98
N VAL A 37 11.69 -2.63 7.13
CA VAL A 37 10.89 -2.20 8.28
C VAL A 37 11.54 -0.99 8.91
N ASP A 38 10.73 0.05 9.11
CA ASP A 38 11.09 1.23 9.89
C ASP A 38 10.19 1.32 11.12
N THR A 39 10.80 1.61 12.27
CA THR A 39 10.17 1.73 13.58
C THR A 39 10.87 2.87 14.34
N PRO A 40 10.34 3.35 15.48
CA PRO A 40 10.99 4.40 16.26
C PRO A 40 12.46 4.08 16.67
N GLU A 41 12.83 2.80 16.69
CA GLU A 41 14.19 2.33 16.96
C GLU A 41 15.14 2.40 15.75
N GLY A 42 14.61 2.52 14.53
CA GLY A 42 15.34 2.64 13.27
C GLY A 42 15.02 1.57 12.23
N ALA A 43 15.33 1.91 10.98
CA ALA A 43 15.08 1.14 9.79
C ALA A 43 16.11 0.03 9.54
N ARG A 44 15.61 -1.11 9.03
CA ARG A 44 16.38 -2.30 8.70
C ARG A 44 15.85 -2.98 7.44
N LEU A 45 16.75 -3.63 6.72
CA LEU A 45 16.39 -4.63 5.71
C LEU A 45 16.60 -6.03 6.30
N LEU A 46 15.53 -6.81 6.30
CA LEU A 46 15.49 -8.18 6.77
C LEU A 46 15.26 -9.13 5.59
N ARG A 47 15.62 -10.39 5.78
CA ARG A 47 15.39 -11.48 4.83
C ARG A 47 14.85 -12.70 5.55
N LEU A 48 13.81 -13.30 4.98
CA LEU A 48 13.34 -14.61 5.44
C LEU A 48 14.23 -15.72 4.84
N ARG A 49 14.71 -16.61 5.71
CA ARG A 49 15.63 -17.70 5.40
C ARG A 49 15.11 -19.01 6.03
N GLY A 50 15.74 -20.13 5.70
CA GLY A 50 15.23 -21.45 6.11
C GLY A 50 13.91 -21.80 5.43
N GLY A 51 13.09 -22.63 6.07
CA GLY A 51 11.83 -23.13 5.50
C GLY A 51 12.05 -24.12 4.35
N CYS A 52 13.18 -24.84 4.35
CA CYS A 52 13.56 -25.82 3.33
C CYS A 52 14.02 -27.14 3.96
N GLN A 53 14.25 -28.17 3.15
CA GLN A 53 14.64 -29.50 3.67
C GLN A 53 15.91 -29.48 4.55
N VAL A 54 16.91 -28.66 4.19
CA VAL A 54 18.19 -28.58 4.92
C VAL A 54 18.15 -27.65 6.14
N THR A 55 17.22 -26.70 6.16
CA THR A 55 17.00 -25.79 7.28
C THR A 55 15.49 -25.64 7.46
N PRO A 56 14.84 -26.62 8.14
CA PRO A 56 13.39 -26.71 8.18
C PRO A 56 12.73 -25.52 8.85
N GLU A 57 13.38 -24.97 9.88
CA GLU A 57 12.87 -23.82 10.62
C GLU A 57 13.17 -22.52 9.87
N ALA A 58 12.12 -21.77 9.54
CA ALA A 58 12.26 -20.44 8.97
C ALA A 58 12.79 -19.45 10.03
N TYR A 59 13.69 -18.56 9.64
CA TYR A 59 14.25 -17.55 10.51
C TYR A 59 14.40 -16.22 9.78
N VAL A 60 14.56 -15.14 10.55
CA VAL A 60 14.74 -13.78 10.03
C VAL A 60 16.21 -13.42 10.17
N GLU A 61 16.82 -12.98 9.06
CA GLU A 61 18.19 -12.50 8.99
C GLU A 61 18.17 -11.00 8.74
N THR A 62 18.83 -10.21 9.58
CA THR A 62 19.11 -8.81 9.23
C THR A 62 20.20 -8.77 8.18
N VAL A 63 19.88 -8.22 7.00
CA VAL A 63 20.84 -8.08 5.90
C VAL A 63 21.43 -6.66 5.83
N ARG A 64 20.73 -5.66 6.40
CA ARG A 64 21.23 -4.29 6.49
C ARG A 64 20.58 -3.52 7.64
N GLU A 65 21.37 -2.70 8.29
CA GLU A 65 20.93 -1.69 9.28
C GLU A 65 21.05 -0.32 8.60
N TYR A 66 19.99 0.49 8.63
CA TYR A 66 19.99 1.84 8.07
C TYR A 66 20.04 2.92 9.15
N GLY A 67 19.61 2.61 10.38
CA GLY A 67 19.42 3.62 11.42
C GLY A 67 18.11 4.38 11.21
N ARG A 68 18.00 5.61 11.69
CA ARG A 68 16.78 6.41 11.48
C ARG A 68 16.64 6.80 10.02
N GLU A 69 15.46 6.57 9.45
CA GLU A 69 15.10 7.01 8.11
C GLU A 69 13.72 7.68 8.14
N ASN A 70 13.35 8.31 7.04
CA ASN A 70 11.97 8.70 6.79
C ASN A 70 11.38 7.66 5.83
N SER A 71 10.68 6.67 6.36
CA SER A 71 10.07 5.59 5.57
C SER A 71 8.93 6.06 4.67
N ALA A 72 8.39 7.26 4.90
CA ALA A 72 7.44 7.95 4.04
C ALA A 72 8.11 8.85 2.96
N SER A 73 9.44 8.80 2.80
CA SER A 73 10.14 9.48 1.71
C SER A 73 10.22 8.65 0.43
N ALA A 74 9.85 9.25 -0.70
CA ALA A 74 10.01 8.60 -2.01
C ALA A 74 11.49 8.32 -2.36
N GLU A 75 12.43 9.11 -1.81
CA GLU A 75 13.86 8.85 -1.97
C GLU A 75 14.29 7.58 -1.25
N VAL A 76 13.86 7.41 0.01
CA VAL A 76 14.15 6.21 0.82
C VAL A 76 13.50 4.99 0.18
N PHE A 77 12.21 5.07 -0.17
CA PHE A 77 11.51 3.99 -0.84
C PHE A 77 12.17 3.59 -2.15
N GLY A 78 12.49 4.56 -3.03
CA GLY A 78 13.17 4.32 -4.29
C GLY A 78 14.58 3.75 -4.13
N ARG A 79 15.33 4.19 -3.10
CA ARG A 79 16.65 3.63 -2.74
C ARG A 79 16.53 2.17 -2.34
N VAL A 80 15.63 1.84 -1.41
CA VAL A 80 15.39 0.46 -0.94
C VAL A 80 14.98 -0.45 -2.09
N LEU A 81 14.08 0.02 -2.96
CA LEU A 81 13.64 -0.75 -4.13
C LEU A 81 14.82 -1.08 -5.07
N ARG A 82 15.65 -0.08 -5.38
CA ARG A 82 16.86 -0.26 -6.22
C ARG A 82 17.87 -1.20 -5.59
N GLU A 83 18.13 -1.07 -4.28
CA GLU A 83 19.03 -1.97 -3.54
C GLU A 83 18.53 -3.41 -3.62
N VAL A 84 17.24 -3.64 -3.35
CA VAL A 84 16.65 -4.99 -3.41
C VAL A 84 16.75 -5.58 -4.82
N MET A 85 16.47 -4.79 -5.86
CA MET A 85 16.56 -5.26 -7.24
C MET A 85 18.00 -5.57 -7.67
N SER A 86 18.96 -4.74 -7.26
CA SER A 86 20.39 -4.93 -7.54
C SER A 86 20.98 -6.14 -6.81
N ASP A 87 20.74 -6.24 -5.50
CA ASP A 87 21.37 -7.26 -4.65
C ASP A 87 20.66 -8.62 -4.77
N TYR A 88 19.39 -8.61 -5.20
CA TYR A 88 18.55 -9.81 -5.31
C TYR A 88 17.82 -9.88 -6.66
N PRO A 89 18.55 -10.07 -7.78
CA PRO A 89 17.94 -10.21 -9.10
C PRO A 89 16.94 -11.37 -9.15
N ALA A 90 15.84 -11.16 -9.87
CA ALA A 90 14.76 -12.10 -10.11
C ALA A 90 14.06 -11.81 -11.44
N ASP A 91 13.31 -12.78 -11.96
CA ASP A 91 12.55 -12.65 -13.21
C ASP A 91 11.33 -11.72 -13.08
N GLY A 92 10.85 -11.53 -11.84
CA GLY A 92 9.70 -10.70 -11.50
C GLY A 92 9.72 -10.29 -10.03
N TYR A 93 8.99 -9.23 -9.69
CA TYR A 93 8.97 -8.64 -8.35
C TYR A 93 7.54 -8.37 -7.90
N GLY A 94 7.19 -8.80 -6.69
CA GLY A 94 6.00 -8.36 -5.98
C GLY A 94 6.33 -7.36 -4.87
N LEU A 95 5.41 -6.43 -4.61
CA LEU A 95 5.48 -5.48 -3.50
C LEU A 95 4.28 -5.67 -2.56
N VAL A 96 4.52 -5.73 -1.25
CA VAL A 96 3.50 -5.53 -0.22
C VAL A 96 3.84 -4.23 0.51
N PHE A 97 2.94 -3.26 0.52
CA PHE A 97 3.15 -1.98 1.21
C PHE A 97 2.25 -1.92 2.45
N PHE A 98 2.86 -1.71 3.63
CA PHE A 98 2.17 -1.62 4.92
C PHE A 98 2.46 -0.28 5.58
N SER A 99 1.40 0.49 5.80
CA SER A 99 1.39 1.73 6.59
C SER A 99 -0.05 2.24 6.69
N HIS A 100 -0.21 3.47 7.18
CA HIS A 100 -1.41 4.25 6.92
C HIS A 100 -1.53 4.61 5.44
N GLY A 101 -2.75 4.87 4.98
CA GLY A 101 -3.04 5.32 3.62
C GLY A 101 -4.29 6.19 3.60
N SER A 102 -4.24 7.27 2.81
CA SER A 102 -5.37 8.18 2.60
C SER A 102 -6.02 7.96 1.22
N GLY A 103 -5.43 7.07 0.40
CA GLY A 103 -5.87 6.82 -0.96
C GLY A 103 -5.63 8.03 -1.84
N TRP A 104 -6.72 8.66 -2.28
CA TRP A 104 -6.71 9.86 -3.11
C TRP A 104 -6.95 11.15 -2.31
N LEU A 105 -7.03 11.06 -0.96
CA LEU A 105 -7.27 12.21 -0.10
C LEU A 105 -5.97 12.98 0.21
N PRO A 106 -6.08 14.28 0.52
CA PRO A 106 -4.96 15.09 1.00
C PRO A 106 -4.16 14.58 2.19
N ALA A 107 -2.85 14.83 2.15
CA ALA A 107 -2.03 14.80 3.35
C ALA A 107 -2.66 15.64 4.47
N GLY A 108 -2.62 15.12 5.71
CA GLY A 108 -3.33 15.71 6.85
C GLY A 108 -4.84 15.42 6.92
N ARG A 109 -5.42 14.66 5.98
CA ARG A 109 -6.84 14.20 6.03
C ARG A 109 -7.04 12.86 6.70
N LEU A 110 -5.97 12.10 6.89
CA LEU A 110 -5.93 10.87 7.69
C LEU A 110 -6.51 11.09 9.10
N GLN A 111 -6.30 12.26 9.69
CA GLN A 111 -6.86 12.63 11.00
C GLN A 111 -8.17 13.42 10.93
N ASN A 112 -8.59 13.93 9.76
CA ASN A 112 -9.72 14.86 9.64
C ASN A 112 -10.42 14.83 8.26
N PRO A 113 -11.32 13.85 8.03
CA PRO A 113 -12.01 13.69 6.73
C PRO A 113 -12.90 14.89 6.35
N SER A 114 -13.58 15.52 7.32
CA SER A 114 -14.72 16.43 7.12
C SER A 114 -14.39 17.88 6.69
N ARG A 115 -13.12 18.31 6.67
CA ARG A 115 -12.72 19.69 6.30
C ARG A 115 -12.83 20.04 4.80
N ALA A 116 -13.45 19.19 3.98
CA ALA A 116 -13.54 19.37 2.52
C ALA A 116 -14.73 20.24 2.09
N SER A 117 -15.71 20.40 2.98
CA SER A 117 -16.82 21.34 2.79
C SER A 117 -16.49 22.63 3.53
N LEU A 118 -15.97 23.64 2.81
CA LEU A 118 -16.12 25.08 3.07
C LEU A 118 -15.15 25.88 2.18
N SER A 119 -15.35 25.83 0.85
CA SER A 119 -14.93 26.92 -0.03
C SER A 119 -16.15 27.40 -0.83
N GLY A 120 -17.18 27.83 -0.08
CA GLY A 120 -18.43 28.38 -0.62
C GLY A 120 -18.49 29.91 -0.64
N LEU A 121 -17.36 30.62 -0.51
CA LEU A 121 -17.33 32.08 -0.53
C LEU A 121 -16.16 32.60 -1.37
N GLY A 122 -16.42 32.75 -2.67
CA GLY A 122 -16.24 34.01 -3.41
C GLY A 122 -14.89 34.74 -3.45
N GLU A 123 -13.76 34.17 -3.06
CA GLU A 123 -12.45 34.82 -3.23
C GLU A 123 -11.75 34.36 -4.52
N PRO A 124 -11.27 35.29 -5.38
CA PRO A 124 -10.58 34.93 -6.61
C PRO A 124 -9.21 34.35 -6.26
N VAL A 125 -9.03 33.06 -6.56
CA VAL A 125 -7.76 32.34 -6.40
C VAL A 125 -6.71 32.98 -7.31
N ARG A 126 -5.95 33.94 -6.76
CA ARG A 126 -4.66 34.32 -7.33
C ARG A 126 -3.77 33.10 -7.22
N ALA A 127 -3.23 32.66 -8.35
CA ALA A 127 -2.27 31.58 -8.52
C ALA A 127 -1.36 31.38 -7.29
N ALA A 128 -1.83 30.56 -6.35
CA ALA A 128 -1.06 30.03 -5.26
C ALA A 128 -0.45 28.74 -5.80
N SER A 129 0.86 28.82 -6.05
CA SER A 129 1.77 27.75 -6.45
C SER A 129 1.35 26.36 -5.98
N SER A 130 1.21 25.42 -6.91
CA SER A 130 1.68 24.01 -6.91
C SER A 130 2.00 23.25 -5.59
N ALA A 131 1.48 23.65 -4.45
CA ALA A 131 1.77 23.14 -3.10
C ALA A 131 0.49 22.63 -2.40
N GLN A 132 -0.56 22.35 -3.16
CA GLN A 132 -1.75 21.59 -2.75
C GLN A 132 -1.71 20.20 -3.42
N GLY A 133 -0.59 19.49 -3.27
CA GLY A 133 -0.49 18.06 -3.59
C GLY A 133 -1.08 17.28 -2.43
N THR A 134 -2.03 16.40 -2.72
CA THR A 134 -2.96 15.90 -1.72
C THR A 134 -3.44 14.49 -2.05
N ARG A 135 -2.53 13.50 -2.03
CA ARG A 135 -2.80 12.06 -2.26
C ARG A 135 -1.70 11.19 -1.64
N SER A 136 -1.91 10.62 -0.46
CA SER A 136 -0.78 10.06 0.31
C SER A 136 -0.89 8.61 0.77
N LEU A 137 0.28 7.99 0.88
CA LEU A 137 0.50 6.70 1.54
C LEU A 137 1.76 6.78 2.39
N GLY A 138 1.86 5.92 3.40
CA GLY A 138 2.98 6.01 4.33
C GLY A 138 2.75 7.13 5.35
N TRP A 139 3.13 6.85 6.60
CA TRP A 139 3.13 7.83 7.67
C TRP A 139 4.39 7.62 8.50
N ASP A 140 5.12 8.69 8.78
CA ASP A 140 6.34 8.65 9.56
C ASP A 140 6.37 9.78 10.60
N ASP A 141 6.35 9.42 11.89
CA ASP A 141 6.42 10.34 13.04
C ASP A 141 7.88 10.71 13.40
N GLY A 142 8.88 10.01 12.85
CA GLY A 142 10.30 10.12 13.19
C GLY A 142 11.02 11.30 12.55
N VAL A 143 10.32 12.12 11.75
CA VAL A 143 10.93 13.06 10.79
C VAL A 143 11.49 14.37 11.35
N GLY A 144 11.29 14.72 12.62
CA GLY A 144 11.90 15.93 13.20
C GLY A 144 11.81 17.18 12.32
N GLU A 145 12.93 17.87 12.07
CA GLU A 145 13.03 19.10 11.25
C GLU A 145 12.90 18.89 9.72
N ASP A 146 12.85 17.64 9.25
CA ASP A 146 12.86 17.28 7.81
C ASP A 146 11.44 17.10 7.21
N ALA A 147 10.38 17.34 7.99
CA ALA A 147 9.01 17.31 7.47
C ALA A 147 8.73 18.49 6.51
N PRO A 148 8.19 18.26 5.30
CA PRO A 148 7.78 19.33 4.41
C PRO A 148 6.68 20.20 5.04
N GLY A 149 7.05 21.42 5.44
CA GLY A 149 6.10 22.44 5.89
C GLY A 149 5.45 22.18 7.24
N SER A 150 6.18 22.35 8.35
CA SER A 150 5.63 22.49 9.72
C SER A 150 4.71 21.36 10.24
N MET A 151 4.57 20.25 9.50
CA MET A 151 3.77 19.10 9.92
C MET A 151 4.58 18.23 10.88
N PRO A 152 3.97 17.66 11.93
CA PRO A 152 4.69 16.85 12.92
C PRO A 152 5.07 15.45 12.39
N HIS A 153 4.73 15.12 11.14
CA HIS A 153 4.89 13.82 10.51
C HIS A 153 5.09 13.98 8.99
N ALA A 154 5.62 12.95 8.33
CA ALA A 154 5.74 12.87 6.88
C ALA A 154 4.75 11.87 6.28
N GLU A 155 4.34 12.14 5.04
CA GLU A 155 3.51 11.27 4.21
C GLU A 155 4.09 11.26 2.78
N MET A 156 4.00 10.15 2.07
CA MET A 156 4.52 10.03 0.70
C MET A 156 3.43 10.36 -0.31
N GLU A 157 3.70 11.26 -1.26
CA GLU A 157 2.74 11.52 -2.34
C GLU A 157 2.71 10.35 -3.33
N LEU A 158 1.50 10.02 -3.79
CA LEU A 158 1.25 8.89 -4.69
C LEU A 158 2.04 9.01 -6.02
N GLU A 159 2.13 10.20 -6.59
CA GLU A 159 2.90 10.44 -7.81
C GLU A 159 4.41 10.22 -7.59
N GLU A 160 4.93 10.58 -6.42
CA GLU A 160 6.35 10.36 -6.06
C GLU A 160 6.63 8.88 -5.82
N PHE A 161 5.72 8.18 -5.12
CA PHE A 161 5.75 6.73 -4.96
C PHE A 161 5.78 6.03 -6.32
N ALA A 162 4.89 6.41 -7.25
CA ALA A 162 4.86 5.84 -8.59
C ALA A 162 6.14 6.16 -9.38
N ALA A 163 6.66 7.39 -9.28
CA ALA A 163 7.90 7.79 -9.95
C ALA A 163 9.14 7.01 -9.45
N ALA A 164 9.14 6.59 -8.18
CA ALA A 164 10.20 5.77 -7.61
C ALA A 164 10.21 4.31 -8.11
N ILE A 165 9.11 3.84 -8.70
CA ILE A 165 8.98 2.48 -9.27
C ILE A 165 9.32 2.51 -10.76
N PRO A 166 10.26 1.68 -11.25
CA PRO A 166 10.48 1.53 -12.69
C PRO A 166 9.26 0.93 -13.41
N ASP A 167 9.01 1.35 -14.64
CA ASP A 167 7.87 0.87 -15.42
C ASP A 167 7.95 -0.64 -15.70
N GLY A 168 6.82 -1.34 -15.63
CA GLY A 168 6.71 -2.79 -15.89
C GLY A 168 7.50 -3.67 -14.95
N GLN A 169 7.99 -3.14 -13.83
CA GLN A 169 8.93 -3.84 -12.96
C GLN A 169 8.26 -4.76 -11.93
N LEU A 170 7.00 -4.46 -11.57
CA LEU A 170 6.29 -5.19 -10.52
C LEU A 170 5.17 -6.06 -11.10
N ASP A 171 5.19 -7.37 -10.84
CA ASP A 171 4.09 -8.27 -11.18
C ASP A 171 2.81 -7.89 -10.43
N PHE A 172 2.97 -7.41 -9.19
CA PHE A 172 1.84 -6.95 -8.39
C PHE A 172 2.25 -5.98 -7.27
N ILE A 173 1.28 -5.18 -6.84
CA ILE A 173 1.31 -4.43 -5.57
C ILE A 173 0.12 -4.87 -4.70
N VAL A 174 0.40 -5.26 -3.46
CA VAL A 174 -0.61 -5.47 -2.42
C VAL A 174 -0.52 -4.30 -1.43
N PHE A 175 -1.58 -3.51 -1.34
CA PHE A 175 -1.69 -2.46 -0.32
C PHE A 175 -2.35 -3.03 0.93
N GLU A 176 -1.56 -3.12 2.00
CA GLU A 176 -2.06 -3.25 3.36
C GLU A 176 -2.07 -1.87 4.01
N ALA A 177 -2.83 -0.97 3.38
CA ALA A 177 -3.06 0.40 3.77
C ALA A 177 -4.50 0.77 3.39
N CYS A 178 -5.11 1.68 4.16
CA CYS A 178 -6.50 2.09 3.98
C CYS A 178 -6.71 2.83 2.66
N LEU A 179 -7.93 2.73 2.08
CA LEU A 179 -8.43 3.57 0.98
C LEU A 179 -7.64 3.51 -0.34
N MET A 180 -6.76 2.52 -0.53
CA MET A 180 -5.90 2.43 -1.72
C MET A 180 -6.60 1.88 -2.97
N ALA A 181 -7.87 1.45 -2.91
CA ALA A 181 -8.62 0.96 -4.08
C ALA A 181 -9.33 2.06 -4.90
N GLY A 182 -8.81 3.28 -4.90
CA GLY A 182 -9.28 4.35 -5.80
C GLY A 182 -8.87 4.11 -7.25
N VAL A 183 -9.72 4.50 -8.20
CA VAL A 183 -9.38 4.40 -9.64
C VAL A 183 -8.20 5.30 -9.99
N GLU A 184 -8.04 6.41 -9.28
CA GLU A 184 -6.91 7.34 -9.37
C GLU A 184 -5.60 6.65 -8.99
N VAL A 185 -5.60 5.92 -7.86
CA VAL A 185 -4.44 5.12 -7.40
C VAL A 185 -4.05 4.09 -8.46
N ALA A 186 -5.04 3.32 -8.92
CA ALA A 186 -4.82 2.30 -9.93
C ALA A 186 -4.27 2.92 -11.22
N TYR A 187 -4.83 4.06 -11.67
CA TYR A 187 -4.42 4.72 -12.90
C TYR A 187 -3.02 5.32 -12.83
N VAL A 188 -2.63 5.92 -11.71
CA VAL A 188 -1.27 6.44 -11.50
C VAL A 188 -0.24 5.30 -11.55
N LEU A 189 -0.58 4.13 -11.01
CA LEU A 189 0.30 2.96 -10.96
C LEU A 189 0.21 2.05 -12.20
N ARG A 190 -0.63 2.38 -13.20
CA ARG A 190 -0.95 1.45 -14.29
C ARG A 190 0.22 1.01 -15.16
N GLY A 191 1.26 1.85 -15.26
CA GLY A 191 2.51 1.51 -15.97
C GLY A 191 3.57 0.86 -15.07
N LYS A 192 3.33 0.78 -13.76
CA LYS A 192 4.30 0.34 -12.75
C LYS A 192 4.11 -1.12 -12.37
N THR A 193 2.88 -1.62 -12.44
CA THR A 193 2.56 -2.99 -12.05
C THR A 193 1.44 -3.59 -12.89
N ASP A 194 1.38 -4.93 -13.00
CA ASP A 194 0.30 -5.64 -13.72
C ASP A 194 -0.99 -5.76 -12.90
N TYR A 195 -0.87 -5.94 -11.58
CA TYR A 195 -2.01 -6.18 -10.69
C TYR A 195 -1.92 -5.38 -9.39
N ILE A 196 -3.06 -4.89 -8.90
CA ILE A 196 -3.17 -4.21 -7.60
C ILE A 196 -4.23 -4.93 -6.75
N LEU A 197 -3.87 -5.34 -5.54
CA LEU A 197 -4.81 -5.83 -4.52
C LEU A 197 -4.92 -4.78 -3.39
N SER A 198 -6.11 -4.22 -3.19
CA SER A 198 -6.30 -3.10 -2.25
C SER A 198 -7.73 -3.02 -1.70
N SER A 199 -7.88 -2.36 -0.55
CA SER A 199 -9.16 -2.06 0.10
C SER A 199 -9.68 -0.67 -0.31
N ALA A 200 -10.98 -0.56 -0.56
CA ALA A 200 -11.67 0.72 -0.78
C ALA A 200 -12.01 1.43 0.54
N ALA A 201 -12.11 0.67 1.64
CA ALA A 201 -12.37 1.15 2.99
C ALA A 201 -11.13 1.00 3.90
N GLU A 202 -11.31 1.30 5.18
CA GLU A 202 -10.30 1.04 6.22
C GLU A 202 -9.97 -0.46 6.32
N ILE A 203 -8.70 -0.77 6.58
CA ILE A 203 -8.24 -2.11 6.96
C ILE A 203 -8.14 -2.14 8.49
N VAL A 204 -8.94 -2.99 9.13
CA VAL A 204 -8.93 -3.11 10.59
C VAL A 204 -7.63 -3.79 11.04
N SER A 205 -6.92 -3.17 11.98
CA SER A 205 -5.75 -3.76 12.65
C SER A 205 -6.08 -5.16 13.19
N PRO A 206 -5.22 -6.19 12.97
CA PRO A 206 -3.84 -6.10 12.52
C PRO A 206 -3.64 -6.41 11.01
N GLY A 207 -4.62 -6.06 10.17
CA GLY A 207 -4.54 -6.24 8.73
C GLY A 207 -4.42 -7.70 8.30
N PHE A 208 -3.46 -8.00 7.43
CA PHE A 208 -3.21 -9.34 6.88
C PHE A 208 -2.38 -10.23 7.80
N THR A 209 -1.93 -9.72 8.95
CA THR A 209 -1.15 -10.47 9.96
C THR A 209 -1.73 -11.86 10.27
N PRO A 210 -3.05 -12.05 10.49
CA PRO A 210 -3.61 -13.34 10.85
C PRO A 210 -3.55 -14.40 9.74
N ILE A 211 -3.42 -13.98 8.48
CA ILE A 211 -3.41 -14.88 7.33
C ILE A 211 -2.03 -15.17 6.77
N TYR A 212 -1.00 -14.36 7.08
CA TYR A 212 0.35 -14.63 6.60
C TYR A 212 0.84 -16.06 6.87
N PRO A 213 0.59 -16.67 8.05
CA PRO A 213 1.06 -18.04 8.31
C PRO A 213 0.53 -19.10 7.33
N SER A 214 -0.64 -18.88 6.71
CA SER A 214 -1.29 -19.88 5.83
C SER A 214 -1.40 -19.44 4.37
N ALA A 215 -1.41 -18.13 4.11
CA ALA A 215 -1.67 -17.54 2.80
C ALA A 215 -0.43 -16.91 2.15
N LEU A 216 0.67 -16.65 2.88
CA LEU A 216 1.87 -16.01 2.33
C LEU A 216 2.41 -16.76 1.09
N ARG A 217 2.32 -18.09 1.10
CA ARG A 217 2.71 -18.96 -0.03
C ARG A 217 2.10 -18.57 -1.37
N TYR A 218 0.88 -18.02 -1.40
CA TYR A 218 0.25 -17.63 -2.67
C TYR A 218 1.02 -16.49 -3.35
N LEU A 219 1.63 -15.59 -2.58
CA LEU A 219 2.43 -14.48 -3.13
C LEU A 219 3.78 -14.93 -3.71
N PHE A 220 4.11 -16.23 -3.60
CA PHE A 220 5.33 -16.84 -4.13
C PHE A 220 5.05 -18.03 -5.05
N ASP A 221 3.77 -18.28 -5.37
CA ASP A 221 3.37 -19.44 -6.17
C ASP A 221 3.48 -19.13 -7.66
N THR A 222 4.62 -19.50 -8.24
CA THR A 222 4.91 -19.34 -9.68
C THR A 222 4.30 -20.45 -10.53
N SER A 223 3.61 -21.42 -9.93
CA SER A 223 2.87 -22.46 -10.68
C SER A 223 1.48 -21.97 -11.13
N ARG A 224 1.03 -20.83 -10.61
CA ARG A 224 -0.26 -20.18 -10.92
C ARG A 224 0.00 -18.83 -11.58
N SER A 225 -0.99 -18.34 -12.32
CA SER A 225 -0.99 -16.93 -12.77
C SER A 225 -1.01 -16.00 -11.55
N VAL A 226 -0.37 -14.83 -11.66
CA VAL A 226 -0.37 -13.77 -10.63
C VAL A 226 -1.79 -13.46 -10.15
N GLU A 227 -2.75 -13.30 -11.06
CA GLU A 227 -4.17 -13.05 -10.74
C GLU A 227 -4.77 -14.11 -9.82
N ALA A 228 -4.67 -15.40 -10.18
CA ALA A 228 -5.19 -16.50 -9.37
C ALA A 228 -4.50 -16.62 -8.00
N SER A 229 -3.21 -16.27 -7.92
CA SER A 229 -2.46 -16.22 -6.66
C SER A 229 -2.95 -15.09 -5.75
N LEU A 230 -3.11 -13.88 -6.28
CA LEU A 230 -3.66 -12.74 -5.54
C LEU A 230 -5.12 -12.96 -5.13
N ALA A 231 -5.94 -13.55 -6.00
CA ALA A 231 -7.32 -13.92 -5.68
C ALA A 231 -7.37 -14.89 -4.49
N ALA A 232 -6.54 -15.94 -4.48
CA ALA A 232 -6.50 -16.89 -3.36
C ALA A 232 -5.98 -16.25 -2.05
N PHE A 233 -5.04 -15.32 -2.14
CA PHE A 233 -4.60 -14.53 -0.98
C PHE A 233 -5.73 -13.65 -0.44
N GLY A 234 -6.40 -12.89 -1.31
CA GLY A 234 -7.54 -12.03 -0.95
C GLY A 234 -8.73 -12.83 -0.38
N GLU A 235 -9.07 -13.97 -0.99
CA GLU A 235 -10.09 -14.89 -0.49
C GLU A 235 -9.75 -15.43 0.90
N SER A 236 -8.48 -15.70 1.18
CA SER A 236 -8.04 -16.12 2.51
C SER A 236 -8.29 -15.03 3.55
N TYR A 237 -8.07 -13.76 3.20
CA TYR A 237 -8.38 -12.63 4.06
C TYR A 237 -9.89 -12.45 4.26
N MET A 238 -10.67 -12.42 3.19
CA MET A 238 -12.12 -12.27 3.27
C MET A 238 -12.76 -13.42 4.07
N SER A 239 -12.25 -14.65 3.90
CA SER A 239 -12.69 -15.81 4.68
C SER A 239 -12.31 -15.73 6.16
N HIS A 240 -11.19 -15.10 6.49
CA HIS A 240 -10.81 -14.83 7.88
C HIS A 240 -11.75 -13.80 8.51
N VAL A 241 -11.90 -12.65 7.86
CA VAL A 241 -12.74 -11.54 8.34
C VAL A 241 -14.19 -11.98 8.52
N ASN A 242 -14.75 -12.76 7.59
CA ASN A 242 -16.13 -13.27 7.68
C ASN A 242 -16.42 -14.16 8.91
N LYS A 243 -15.38 -14.70 9.57
CA LYS A 243 -15.52 -15.49 10.80
C LYS A 243 -15.52 -14.63 12.07
N LEU A 244 -15.18 -13.35 11.96
CA LEU A 244 -15.16 -12.42 13.08
C LEU A 244 -16.57 -11.91 13.38
N SER A 245 -16.70 -10.99 14.34
CA SER A 245 -17.98 -10.39 14.73
C SER A 245 -17.81 -8.90 14.99
N GLY A 246 -18.92 -8.16 15.06
CA GLY A 246 -18.92 -6.71 15.24
C GLY A 246 -18.11 -5.99 14.16
N ASP A 247 -17.45 -4.91 14.55
CA ASP A 247 -16.65 -4.07 13.65
C ASP A 247 -15.51 -4.85 12.97
N SER A 248 -14.97 -5.89 13.63
CA SER A 248 -13.93 -6.75 13.06
C SER A 248 -14.42 -7.63 11.91
N ARG A 249 -15.73 -7.79 11.70
CA ARG A 249 -16.31 -8.46 10.52
C ARG A 249 -16.59 -7.47 9.39
N SER A 250 -15.63 -6.59 9.10
CA SER A 250 -15.73 -5.55 8.07
C SER A 250 -14.46 -5.52 7.25
N ALA A 251 -14.58 -5.68 5.94
CA ALA A 251 -13.47 -5.54 5.00
C ALA A 251 -14.00 -5.30 3.58
N THR A 252 -13.17 -4.64 2.78
CA THR A 252 -13.32 -4.62 1.32
C THR A 252 -11.99 -5.04 0.70
N LEU A 253 -12.02 -5.78 -0.40
CA LEU A 253 -10.85 -6.03 -1.23
C LEU A 253 -11.25 -6.03 -2.69
N SER A 254 -10.38 -5.46 -3.52
CA SER A 254 -10.48 -5.43 -4.97
C SER A 254 -9.16 -5.89 -5.56
N LEU A 255 -9.23 -6.67 -6.64
CA LEU A 255 -8.09 -7.05 -7.46
C LEU A 255 -8.27 -6.38 -8.83
N VAL A 256 -7.35 -5.49 -9.19
CA VAL A 256 -7.41 -4.69 -10.42
C VAL A 256 -6.30 -5.12 -11.36
N ALA A 257 -6.65 -5.48 -12.59
CA ALA A 257 -5.70 -5.65 -13.69
C ALA A 257 -5.43 -4.29 -14.36
N THR A 258 -4.20 -3.78 -14.26
CA THR A 258 -3.88 -2.41 -14.66
C THR A 258 -3.91 -2.18 -16.17
N LYS A 259 -3.65 -3.23 -16.96
CA LYS A 259 -3.72 -3.21 -18.42
C LYS A 259 -5.09 -2.76 -18.98
N GLU A 260 -6.16 -2.89 -18.19
CA GLU A 260 -7.52 -2.53 -18.59
C GLU A 260 -7.84 -1.04 -18.31
N LEU A 261 -6.97 -0.31 -17.61
CA LEU A 261 -7.25 1.04 -17.13
C LEU A 261 -7.26 2.10 -18.24
N ASP A 262 -6.46 1.95 -19.28
CA ASP A 262 -6.50 2.87 -20.43
C ASP A 262 -7.82 2.74 -21.20
N LEU A 263 -8.35 1.50 -21.34
CA LEU A 263 -9.66 1.25 -21.93
C LEU A 263 -10.78 1.84 -21.07
N LEU A 264 -10.72 1.64 -19.75
CA LEU A 264 -11.66 2.22 -18.80
C LEU A 264 -11.66 3.76 -18.89
N ALA A 265 -10.49 4.39 -18.90
CA ALA A 265 -10.36 5.85 -19.03
C ALA A 265 -10.93 6.36 -20.36
N ALA A 266 -10.70 5.65 -21.47
CA ALA A 266 -11.25 6.00 -22.77
C ALA A 266 -12.79 5.96 -22.77
N ARG A 267 -13.39 4.90 -22.22
CA ARG A 267 -14.85 4.76 -22.11
C ARG A 267 -15.48 5.78 -21.18
N THR A 268 -14.85 6.06 -20.05
CA THR A 268 -15.29 7.13 -19.14
C THR A 268 -15.31 8.48 -19.84
N ARG A 269 -14.27 8.81 -20.63
CA ARG A 269 -14.21 10.06 -21.41
C ARG A 269 -15.35 10.15 -22.45
N GLU A 270 -15.66 9.07 -23.15
CA GLU A 270 -16.77 9.00 -24.11
C GLU A 270 -18.12 9.26 -23.44
N LEU A 271 -18.37 8.60 -22.30
CA LEU A 271 -19.61 8.76 -21.53
C LEU A 271 -19.77 10.19 -21.00
N LEU A 272 -18.69 10.77 -20.45
CA LEU A 272 -18.71 12.13 -19.92
C LEU A 272 -18.95 13.19 -20.99
N ALA A 273 -18.51 12.97 -22.24
CA ALA A 273 -18.78 13.86 -23.36
C ALA A 273 -20.26 13.88 -23.77
N GLY A 274 -21.00 12.80 -23.50
CA GLY A 274 -22.43 12.68 -23.81
C GLY A 274 -23.38 13.18 -22.72
N LEU A 275 -22.87 13.57 -21.55
CA LEU A 275 -23.68 14.00 -20.41
C LEU A 275 -23.93 15.51 -20.42
N SER A 276 -25.16 15.92 -20.77
CA SER A 276 -25.59 17.33 -20.78
C SER A 276 -26.02 17.87 -19.41
N HIS A 277 -26.35 16.99 -18.45
CA HIS A 277 -26.76 17.36 -17.10
C HIS A 277 -26.22 16.35 -16.09
N ARG A 278 -25.62 16.84 -14.99
CA ARG A 278 -25.11 16.00 -13.90
C ARG A 278 -26.04 16.21 -12.69
N PRO A 279 -26.99 15.29 -12.43
CA PRO A 279 -27.77 15.38 -11.20
C PRO A 279 -26.83 15.27 -9.99
N ASP A 280 -27.09 16.06 -8.95
CA ASP A 280 -26.38 15.93 -7.68
C ASP A 280 -26.92 14.70 -6.95
N ILE A 281 -26.18 13.60 -7.09
CA ILE A 281 -26.50 12.29 -6.51
C ILE A 281 -25.57 11.94 -5.36
N ILE A 282 -24.81 12.91 -4.84
CA ILE A 282 -23.74 12.64 -3.87
C ILE A 282 -24.28 11.90 -2.64
N SER A 283 -25.50 12.21 -2.19
CA SER A 283 -26.16 11.51 -1.07
C SER A 283 -26.63 10.09 -1.38
N ASP A 284 -26.74 9.73 -2.65
CA ASP A 284 -27.28 8.46 -3.12
C ASP A 284 -26.17 7.46 -3.52
N LEU A 285 -24.90 7.91 -3.48
CA LEU A 285 -23.74 7.07 -3.77
C LEU A 285 -23.34 6.21 -2.56
N GLN A 286 -22.80 5.02 -2.82
CA GLN A 286 -22.20 4.20 -1.78
C GLN A 286 -20.94 4.89 -1.24
N HIS A 287 -20.90 5.12 0.07
CA HIS A 287 -19.72 5.63 0.78
C HIS A 287 -18.87 4.47 1.31
N PHE A 288 -17.54 4.62 1.22
CA PHE A 288 -16.57 3.65 1.73
C PHE A 288 -15.73 4.20 2.89
N ASP A 289 -15.88 5.49 3.16
CA ASP A 289 -15.34 6.21 4.31
C ASP A 289 -16.41 6.36 5.41
N ARG A 290 -15.96 6.60 6.65
CA ARG A 290 -16.88 6.88 7.76
C ARG A 290 -17.58 8.22 7.53
N PRO A 291 -18.89 8.34 7.80
CA PRO A 291 -19.54 9.64 7.87
C PRO A 291 -18.82 10.51 8.90
N GLY A 292 -18.35 11.69 8.47
CA GLY A 292 -17.71 12.68 9.33
C GLY A 292 -18.67 13.49 10.18
#